data_AF-A0A3M1J6W6-F1
#
_entry.id   AF-A0A3M1J6W6-F1
#
_cell.length_a   1.000
_cell.length_b   1.000
_cell.length_c   1.000
_cell.angle_alpha   90.00
_cell.angle_beta   90.00
_cell.angle_gamma   90.00
#
_symmetry.space_group_name_H-M   'P 1'
#
loop_
_entity.id
_entity.type
_entity.pdbx_description
1 polymer ?
#
loop_
_entity_poly.entity_id
_entity_poly.type
_entity_poly.pdbx_seq_one_letter_code
_entity_poly.pdbx_strand_id
1 'polypeptide(L)'
;AYLIAQHQPDVLIDLATLTGSSVRTLGYEAGALFSHNDELANALETSGQTTGERLWRLPLWAEYGELMNSDLADIKNFSGRPIAGAITAAKFLEFFVAEHPAWAHLDIAGVAFGDTDYAKGKAATGYGVRLLIEFLRK
;
A
#
# COMPACT_ATOMS: atom_id res chain seq x y z
N ALA A 1 -2.82 -7.61 -12.54
CA ALA A 1 -3.29 -8.28 -13.79
C ALA A 1 -2.72 -7.67 -15.08
N TYR A 2 -3.21 -6.53 -15.60
CA TYR A 2 -2.79 -6.01 -16.92
C TYR A 2 -1.26 -5.83 -17.07
N LEU A 3 -0.63 -5.15 -16.11
CA LEU A 3 0.81 -4.90 -16.13
C LEU A 3 1.64 -6.18 -16.19
N ILE A 4 1.25 -7.20 -15.41
CA ILE A 4 1.91 -8.51 -15.39
C ILE A 4 1.77 -9.19 -16.75
N ALA A 5 0.55 -9.22 -17.30
CA ALA A 5 0.27 -9.91 -18.55
C ALA A 5 0.93 -9.26 -19.78
N GLN A 6 1.09 -7.93 -19.79
CA GLN A 6 1.55 -7.20 -20.97
C GLN A 6 3.01 -6.73 -20.88
N HIS A 7 3.52 -6.49 -19.67
CA HIS A 7 4.81 -5.82 -19.48
C HIS A 7 5.82 -6.63 -18.70
N GLN A 8 5.41 -7.72 -18.01
CA GLN A 8 6.31 -8.60 -17.25
C GLN A 8 7.35 -7.82 -16.42
N PRO A 9 6.91 -6.89 -15.56
CA PRO A 9 7.82 -6.01 -14.85
C PRO A 9 8.69 -6.80 -13.85
N ASP A 10 9.94 -6.37 -13.64
CA ASP A 10 10.79 -6.94 -12.60
C ASP A 10 10.29 -6.57 -11.19
N VAL A 11 9.70 -5.38 -11.05
CA VAL A 11 9.17 -4.82 -9.80
C VAL A 11 7.81 -4.20 -10.07
N LEU A 12 6.81 -4.57 -9.25
CA LEU A 12 5.45 -4.06 -9.33
C LEU A 12 5.10 -3.28 -8.07
N ILE A 13 4.87 -1.98 -8.20
CA ILE A 13 4.49 -1.11 -7.08
C ILE A 13 3.18 -0.41 -7.41
N ASP A 14 2.20 -0.49 -6.52
CA ASP A 14 0.95 0.26 -6.64
C ASP A 14 0.72 1.16 -5.43
N LEU A 15 0.14 2.34 -5.70
CA LEU A 15 -0.14 3.37 -4.71
C LEU A 15 -1.63 3.69 -4.79
N ALA A 16 -2.32 3.68 -3.65
CA ALA A 16 -3.73 4.04 -3.60
C ALA A 16 -4.10 4.70 -2.28
N THR A 17 -5.02 5.66 -2.33
CA THR A 17 -5.71 6.17 -1.13
C THR A 17 -6.80 5.19 -0.73
N LEU A 18 -6.42 3.99 -0.28
CA LEU A 18 -7.28 2.82 -0.32
C LEU A 18 -8.15 2.69 0.94
N THR A 19 -7.59 2.83 2.14
CA THR A 19 -8.33 2.51 3.36
C THR A 19 -8.28 3.60 4.42
N GLY A 20 -9.41 3.84 5.09
CA GLY A 20 -9.42 4.60 6.34
C GLY A 20 -8.77 3.84 7.51
N SER A 21 -8.54 2.54 7.36
CA SER A 21 -7.89 1.72 8.40
C SER A 21 -6.41 2.04 8.51
N SER A 22 -5.70 2.28 7.40
CA SER A 22 -4.30 2.73 7.44
C SER A 22 -4.17 4.05 8.19
N VAL A 23 -5.10 4.99 7.96
CA VAL A 23 -5.19 6.27 8.70
C VAL A 23 -5.42 6.05 10.19
N ARG A 24 -6.27 5.11 10.59
CA ARG A 24 -6.49 4.81 12.01
C ARG A 24 -5.26 4.18 12.69
N THR A 25 -4.41 3.49 11.93
CA THR A 25 -3.20 2.85 12.44
C THR A 25 -2.01 3.79 12.49
N LEU A 26 -1.76 4.56 11.42
CA LEU A 26 -0.55 5.37 11.24
C LEU A 26 -0.80 6.88 11.32
N GLY A 27 -2.06 7.29 11.47
CA GLY A 27 -2.44 8.70 11.44
C GLY A 27 -2.14 9.33 10.08
N TYR A 28 -1.58 10.54 10.14
CA TYR A 28 -1.16 11.32 8.97
C TYR A 28 0.37 11.34 8.81
N GLU A 29 1.07 10.45 9.52
CA GLU A 29 2.53 10.47 9.64
C GLU A 29 3.25 9.54 8.66
N ALA A 30 2.58 8.47 8.20
CA ALA A 30 3.16 7.49 7.29
C ALA A 30 2.09 6.80 6.43
N GLY A 31 2.50 6.35 5.23
CA GLY A 31 1.73 5.40 4.42
C GLY A 31 1.94 3.95 4.92
N ALA A 32 0.94 3.09 4.71
CA ALA A 32 1.07 1.68 5.02
C ALA A 32 1.67 0.91 3.85
N LEU A 33 2.74 0.16 4.09
CA LEU A 33 3.43 -0.67 3.11
C LEU A 33 3.08 -2.14 3.31
N PHE A 34 2.80 -2.84 2.22
CA PHE A 34 2.55 -4.27 2.21
C PHE A 34 3.40 -4.92 1.14
N SER A 35 4.15 -5.96 1.50
CA SER A 35 4.93 -6.76 0.57
C SER A 35 5.34 -8.08 1.22
N HIS A 36 5.45 -9.14 0.43
CA HIS A 36 6.12 -10.39 0.82
C HIS A 36 7.63 -10.36 0.59
N ASN A 37 8.14 -9.39 -0.18
CA ASN A 37 9.55 -9.27 -0.50
C ASN A 37 10.23 -8.31 0.49
N ASP A 38 11.07 -8.87 1.36
CA ASP A 38 11.75 -8.11 2.42
C ASP A 38 12.73 -7.09 1.86
N GLU A 39 13.44 -7.42 0.78
CA GLU A 39 14.40 -6.52 0.15
C GLU A 39 13.70 -5.29 -0.44
N LEU A 40 12.64 -5.50 -1.21
CA LEU A 40 11.82 -4.43 -1.77
C LEU A 40 11.21 -3.56 -0.67
N ALA A 41 10.65 -4.19 0.37
CA ALA A 41 10.04 -3.45 1.46
C ALA A 41 11.06 -2.57 2.19
N ASN A 42 12.23 -3.12 2.54
CA ASN A 42 13.30 -2.39 3.21
C ASN A 42 13.84 -1.24 2.35
N ALA A 43 13.95 -1.43 1.03
CA ALA A 43 14.39 -0.40 0.11
C ALA A 43 13.40 0.78 0.03
N LEU A 44 12.10 0.48 -0.01
CA LEU A 44 11.03 1.48 0.02
C LEU A 44 10.96 2.21 1.35
N GLU A 45 11.05 1.50 2.48
CA GLU A 45 11.09 2.10 3.82
C GLU A 45 12.28 3.04 3.97
N THR A 46 13.48 2.60 3.55
CA THR A 46 14.70 3.42 3.57
C THR A 46 14.53 4.67 2.73
N SER A 47 13.96 4.54 1.52
CA SER A 47 13.69 5.69 0.64
C SER A 47 12.67 6.65 1.25
N GLY A 48 11.66 6.13 1.95
CA GLY A 48 10.73 6.94 2.73
C GLY A 48 11.40 7.70 3.87
N GLN A 49 12.35 7.09 4.58
CA GLN A 49 13.13 7.79 5.61
C GLN A 49 14.02 8.89 5.01
N THR A 50 14.68 8.62 3.88
CA THR A 50 15.55 9.61 3.21
C THR A 50 14.76 10.83 2.71
N THR A 51 13.56 10.63 2.19
CA THR A 51 12.74 11.69 1.57
C THR A 51 11.80 12.40 2.55
N GLY A 52 11.59 11.81 3.73
CA GLY A 52 10.57 12.23 4.69
C GLY A 52 9.16 11.70 4.37
N GLU A 53 8.97 10.99 3.26
CA GLU A 53 7.71 10.31 2.91
C GLU A 53 7.65 8.94 3.58
N ARG A 54 7.51 8.91 4.91
CA ARG A 54 7.65 7.68 5.70
C ARG A 54 6.64 6.61 5.30
N LEU A 55 7.12 5.38 5.21
CA LEU A 55 6.31 4.16 5.11
C LEU A 55 6.50 3.32 6.37
N TRP A 56 5.47 2.53 6.71
CA TRP A 56 5.58 1.48 7.72
C TRP A 56 5.02 0.18 7.20
N ARG A 57 5.80 -0.90 7.28
CA ARG A 57 5.37 -2.21 6.79
C ARG A 57 4.39 -2.87 7.75
N LEU A 58 3.21 -3.20 7.22
CA LEU A 58 2.19 -3.98 7.89
C LEU A 58 2.22 -5.44 7.38
N PRO A 59 1.76 -6.40 8.19
CA PRO A 59 1.88 -7.82 7.85
C PRO A 59 0.93 -8.24 6.71
N LEU A 60 1.34 -9.28 5.98
CA LEU A 60 0.51 -10.03 5.02
C LEU A 60 0.37 -11.50 5.45
N TRP A 61 0.03 -11.75 6.72
CA TRP A 61 -0.13 -13.12 7.22
C TRP A 61 -1.34 -13.82 6.58
N ALA A 62 -1.26 -15.15 6.46
CA ALA A 62 -2.24 -15.96 5.74
C ALA A 62 -3.64 -15.91 6.38
N GLU A 63 -3.72 -15.77 7.70
CA GLU A 63 -4.95 -15.71 8.48
C GLU A 63 -5.85 -14.53 8.08
N TYR A 64 -5.27 -13.44 7.58
CA TYR A 64 -6.06 -12.33 7.04
C TYR A 64 -6.69 -12.64 5.67
N GLY A 65 -6.10 -13.58 4.92
CA GLY A 65 -6.63 -14.04 3.64
C GLY A 65 -7.94 -14.81 3.81
N GLU A 66 -8.05 -15.63 4.86
CA GLU A 66 -9.29 -16.36 5.19
C GLU A 66 -10.49 -15.43 5.39
N LEU A 67 -10.24 -14.20 5.87
CA LEU A 67 -11.28 -13.19 6.04
C LEU A 67 -11.87 -12.69 4.72
N MET A 68 -11.22 -12.96 3.59
CA MET A 68 -11.62 -12.55 2.23
C MET A 68 -12.32 -13.65 1.44
N ASN A 69 -12.51 -14.84 2.03
CA ASN A 69 -13.30 -15.90 1.42
C ASN A 69 -14.76 -15.48 1.23
N SER A 70 -15.36 -15.92 0.13
CA SER A 70 -16.75 -15.69 -0.26
C SER A 70 -17.45 -17.02 -0.48
N ASP A 71 -18.72 -17.12 -0.07
CA ASP A 71 -19.51 -18.34 -0.25
C ASP A 71 -19.98 -18.55 -1.70
N LEU A 72 -19.92 -17.49 -2.52
CA LEU A 72 -20.47 -17.47 -3.89
C LEU A 72 -19.46 -17.12 -4.99
N ALA A 73 -18.36 -16.46 -4.63
CA ALA A 73 -17.37 -15.93 -5.58
C ALA A 73 -15.97 -16.34 -5.15
N ASP A 74 -14.97 -16.12 -6.01
CA ASP A 74 -13.58 -16.49 -5.70
C ASP A 74 -13.01 -15.72 -4.50
N ILE A 75 -13.42 -14.45 -4.35
CA ILE A 75 -13.02 -13.56 -3.26
C ILE A 75 -14.09 -12.47 -3.08
N LYS A 76 -14.28 -11.97 -1.85
CA LYS A 76 -15.10 -10.77 -1.59
C LYS A 76 -14.23 -9.52 -1.48
N ASN A 77 -14.78 -8.35 -1.79
CA ASN A 77 -14.07 -7.06 -1.74
C ASN A 77 -14.04 -6.42 -0.34
N PHE A 78 -14.79 -6.95 0.62
CA PHE A 78 -14.84 -6.44 1.99
C PHE A 78 -14.93 -7.60 2.98
N SER A 79 -14.09 -7.58 4.01
CA SER A 79 -14.04 -8.64 5.02
C SER A 79 -15.33 -8.76 5.84
N GLY A 80 -16.12 -7.68 5.93
CA GLY A 80 -17.29 -7.58 6.80
C GLY A 80 -16.94 -7.24 8.25
N ARG A 81 -15.64 -7.17 8.61
CA ARG A 81 -15.18 -6.93 9.98
C ARG A 81 -14.67 -5.50 10.14
N PRO A 82 -14.95 -4.82 11.27
CA PRO A 82 -14.47 -3.46 11.53
C PRO A 82 -13.03 -3.43 12.05
N ILE A 83 -12.20 -4.40 11.69
CA ILE A 83 -10.82 -4.58 12.14
C ILE A 83 -9.94 -5.04 10.98
N ALA A 84 -8.65 -4.72 11.06
CA ALA A 84 -7.63 -5.13 10.07
C ALA A 84 -7.93 -4.71 8.61
N GLY A 85 -8.73 -3.66 8.40
CA GLY A 85 -9.21 -3.27 7.07
C GLY A 85 -8.10 -2.98 6.06
N ALA A 86 -6.99 -2.39 6.51
CA ALA A 86 -5.82 -2.12 5.66
C ALA A 86 -5.18 -3.42 5.16
N ILE A 87 -4.99 -4.39 6.06
CA ILE A 87 -4.39 -5.69 5.74
C ILE A 87 -5.33 -6.50 4.83
N THR A 88 -6.63 -6.53 5.12
CA THR A 88 -7.59 -7.27 4.29
C THR A 88 -7.75 -6.66 2.89
N ALA A 89 -7.61 -5.34 2.75
CA ALA A 89 -7.59 -4.69 1.44
C ALA A 89 -6.31 -5.02 0.66
N ALA A 90 -5.16 -5.07 1.33
CA ALA A 90 -3.92 -5.54 0.71
C ALA A 90 -4.01 -7.02 0.29
N LYS A 91 -4.61 -7.89 1.12
CA LYS A 91 -4.91 -9.29 0.75
C LYS A 91 -5.83 -9.41 -0.47
N PHE A 92 -6.80 -8.51 -0.62
CA PHE A 92 -7.61 -8.44 -1.82
C PHE A 92 -6.77 -8.11 -3.07
N LEU A 93 -5.85 -7.15 -2.98
CA LEU A 93 -4.96 -6.82 -4.10
C LEU A 93 -3.98 -7.96 -4.42
N GLU A 94 -3.45 -8.63 -3.40
CA GLU A 94 -2.54 -9.77 -3.52
C GLU A 94 -3.12 -10.88 -4.42
N PHE A 95 -4.43 -11.11 -4.35
CA PHE A 95 -5.13 -12.06 -5.21
C PHE A 95 -4.95 -11.78 -6.71
N PHE A 96 -4.76 -10.51 -7.11
CA PHE A 96 -4.68 -10.07 -8.51
C PHE A 96 -3.25 -9.84 -9.02
N VAL A 97 -2.23 -10.05 -8.18
CA VAL A 97 -0.82 -9.91 -8.57
C VAL A 97 -0.16 -11.23 -8.93
N ALA A 98 -0.92 -12.33 -9.01
CA ALA A 98 -0.44 -13.62 -9.53
C ALA A 98 0.92 -14.06 -8.94
N GLU A 99 1.06 -13.94 -7.61
CA GLU A 99 2.27 -14.31 -6.87
C GLU A 99 3.55 -13.59 -7.35
N HIS A 100 3.42 -12.37 -7.88
CA HIS A 100 4.56 -11.58 -8.35
C HIS A 100 5.65 -11.45 -7.25
N PRO A 101 6.90 -11.86 -7.51
CA PRO A 101 7.92 -12.04 -6.48
C PRO A 101 8.42 -10.73 -5.86
N ALA A 102 8.25 -9.61 -6.57
CA ALA A 102 8.63 -8.28 -6.11
C ALA A 102 7.44 -7.31 -6.26
N TRP A 103 6.36 -7.58 -5.52
CA TRP A 103 5.20 -6.68 -5.42
C TRP A 103 5.19 -5.91 -4.11
N ALA A 104 4.84 -4.63 -4.17
CA ALA A 104 4.53 -3.81 -3.00
C ALA A 104 3.28 -2.96 -3.22
N HIS A 105 2.40 -2.93 -2.22
CA HIS A 105 1.27 -2.01 -2.15
C HIS A 105 1.53 -0.94 -1.10
N LEU A 106 1.29 0.32 -1.46
CA LEU A 106 1.41 1.49 -0.60
C LEU A 106 0.02 2.12 -0.44
N ASP A 107 -0.59 1.95 0.72
CA ASP A 107 -1.81 2.68 1.08
C ASP A 107 -1.45 4.06 1.63
N ILE A 108 -1.72 5.08 0.81
CA ILE A 108 -1.34 6.48 1.06
C ILE A 108 -2.53 7.34 1.51
N ALA A 109 -3.65 6.73 1.93
CA ALA A 109 -4.88 7.45 2.27
C ALA A 109 -4.69 8.57 3.30
N GLY A 110 -3.81 8.36 4.30
CA GLY A 110 -3.54 9.36 5.33
C GLY A 110 -2.70 10.53 4.84
N VAL A 111 -1.80 10.29 3.90
CA VAL A 111 -0.68 11.21 3.60
C VAL A 111 -0.82 11.92 2.24
N ALA A 112 -1.72 11.44 1.37
CA ALA A 112 -1.97 12.05 0.06
C ALA A 112 -2.57 13.47 0.13
N PHE A 113 -3.30 13.76 1.21
CA PHE A 113 -3.94 15.06 1.45
C PHE A 113 -3.72 15.52 2.88
N GLY A 114 -3.16 16.72 3.04
CA GLY A 114 -2.83 17.30 4.35
C GLY A 114 -3.05 18.80 4.37
N ASP A 115 -2.93 19.40 5.55
CA ASP A 115 -3.01 20.85 5.69
C ASP A 115 -1.75 21.50 5.13
N THR A 116 -1.91 22.67 4.51
CA THR A 116 -0.80 23.45 3.95
C THR A 116 -0.99 24.92 4.29
N ASP A 117 0.11 25.66 4.38
CA ASP A 117 0.06 27.11 4.63
C ASP A 117 -0.51 27.90 3.44
N TYR A 118 -0.63 27.26 2.27
CA TYR A 118 -0.99 27.91 1.00
C TYR A 118 -2.49 27.83 0.68
N ALA A 119 -3.25 26.96 1.36
CA ALA A 119 -4.67 26.76 1.11
C ALA A 119 -5.45 26.53 2.40
N LYS A 120 -6.69 27.02 2.46
CA LYS A 120 -7.60 26.67 3.55
C LYS A 120 -8.15 25.26 3.34
N GLY A 121 -7.90 24.37 4.29
CA GLY A 121 -8.31 22.97 4.24
C GLY A 121 -7.26 22.06 3.61
N LYS A 122 -7.61 20.78 3.44
CA LYS A 122 -6.68 19.78 2.92
C LYS A 122 -6.32 20.04 1.46
N ALA A 123 -5.02 20.06 1.16
CA ALA A 123 -4.46 20.13 -0.18
C ALA A 123 -3.67 18.86 -0.51
N ALA A 124 -3.51 18.58 -1.81
CA ALA A 124 -2.74 17.44 -2.29
C ALA A 124 -1.26 17.65 -1.97
N THR A 125 -0.62 16.63 -1.37
CA THR A 125 0.78 16.72 -0.92
C THR A 125 1.78 16.26 -1.98
N GLY A 126 1.33 15.50 -2.99
CA GLY A 126 2.22 14.82 -3.93
C GLY A 126 2.99 13.65 -3.31
N TYR A 127 2.55 13.15 -2.16
CA TYR A 127 3.17 12.03 -1.46
C TYR A 127 3.39 10.83 -2.38
N GLY A 128 4.57 10.21 -2.28
CA GLY A 128 4.98 9.03 -3.04
C GLY A 128 5.89 9.38 -4.21
N VAL A 129 5.83 10.61 -4.74
CA VAL A 129 6.66 11.01 -5.88
C VAL A 129 8.14 11.04 -5.51
N ARG A 130 8.51 11.67 -4.38
CA ARG A 130 9.92 11.74 -3.97
C ARG A 130 10.41 10.36 -3.54
N LEU A 131 9.58 9.61 -2.81
CA LEU A 131 9.87 8.25 -2.40
C LEU A 131 10.23 7.35 -3.57
N LEU A 132 9.41 7.33 -4.62
CA LEU A 132 9.63 6.46 -5.78
C LEU A 132 10.85 6.89 -6.60
N ILE A 133 11.09 8.20 -6.74
CA ILE A 133 12.30 8.71 -7.40
C ILE A 133 13.56 8.31 -6.63
N GLU A 134 13.55 8.40 -5.31
CA GLU A 134 14.68 7.97 -4.48
C GLU A 134 14.90 6.46 -4.55
N PHE A 135 13.82 5.66 -4.52
CA PHE A 135 13.87 4.21 -4.69
C PHE A 135 14.50 3.81 -6.03
N LEU A 136 14.08 4.44 -7.14
CA LEU A 136 14.57 4.14 -8.49
C LEU A 136 16.01 4.59 -8.78
N ARG A 137 16.60 5.44 -7.92
CA ARG A 137 17.98 5.92 -8.07
C ARG A 137 19.01 4.99 -7.44
N LYS A 138 18.58 4.10 -6.54
CA LYS A 138 19.42 3.11 -5.87
C LYS A 138 19.43 1.83 -6.67
#